data_AF-X6CNK7-F1
#
_entry.id   AF-X6CNK7-F1
#
_cell.length_a   1.000
_cell.length_b   1.000
_cell.length_c   1.000
_cell.angle_alpha   90.00
_cell.angle_beta   90.00
_cell.angle_gamma   90.00
#
_symmetry.space_group_name_H-M   'P 1'
#
loop_
_entity.id
_entity.type
_entity.pdbx_description
1 polymer ?
#
loop_
_entity_poly.entity_id
_entity_poly.type
_entity_poly.pdbx_seq_one_letter_code
_entity_poly.pdbx_strand_id
1 'polypeptide(L)' 'MSFPTLVRKIPVYQMVPDEAVELIHEESLSILEEVGCEFRDDEAIAIWKAAGADVSETRVRSASTAPC' A
#
# COMPACT_ATOMS: atom_id res chain seq x y z
N MET A 1 -31.00 -12.02 5.90
CA MET A 1 -31.03 -12.27 4.45
C MET A 1 -29.98 -11.39 3.81
N SER A 2 -28.91 -11.98 3.25
CA SER A 2 -27.83 -11.27 2.56
C SER A 2 -28.19 -11.15 1.08
N PHE A 3 -28.06 -9.95 0.52
CA PHE A 3 -28.17 -9.75 -0.92
C PHE A 3 -26.87 -10.24 -1.60
N PRO A 4 -26.96 -10.90 -2.76
CA PRO A 4 -25.77 -11.33 -3.49
C PRO A 4 -24.90 -10.13 -3.89
N THR A 5 -23.59 -10.28 -3.81
CA THR A 5 -22.61 -9.24 -4.12
C THR A 5 -22.90 -8.62 -5.49
N LEU A 6 -23.03 -7.30 -5.54
CA LEU A 6 -23.33 -6.57 -6.76
C LEU A 6 -22.18 -6.72 -7.76
N VAL A 7 -22.39 -7.48 -8.82
CA VAL A 7 -21.42 -7.61 -9.93
C VAL A 7 -21.68 -6.49 -10.93
N ARG A 8 -20.75 -5.52 -11.02
CA ARG A 8 -20.82 -4.45 -12.03
C ARG A 8 -20.76 -5.05 -13.44
N LYS A 9 -21.80 -4.83 -14.25
CA LYS A 9 -21.87 -5.16 -15.69
C LYS A 9 -21.60 -3.97 -16.62
N ILE A 10 -21.15 -2.83 -16.06
CA ILE A 10 -20.87 -1.61 -16.80
C ILE A 10 -19.38 -1.61 -17.17
N PRO A 11 -18.99 -1.29 -18.42
CA PRO A 11 -17.59 -1.18 -18.79
C PRO A 11 -16.86 -0.21 -17.86
N VAL A 12 -15.64 -0.57 -17.50
CA VAL A 12 -14.75 0.31 -16.74
C VAL A 12 -14.41 1.47 -17.66
N TYR A 13 -14.94 2.66 -17.36
CA TYR A 13 -14.59 3.85 -18.12
C TYR A 13 -13.22 4.31 -17.60
N GLN A 14 -12.18 3.94 -18.33
CA GLN A 14 -10.79 4.24 -17.97
C GLN A 14 -10.52 5.71 -18.28
N MET A 15 -10.83 6.60 -17.32
CA MET A 15 -10.57 8.04 -17.44
C MET A 15 -9.10 8.39 -17.30
N VAL A 16 -8.33 7.53 -16.67
CA VAL A 16 -6.90 7.72 -16.39
C VAL A 16 -6.13 6.82 -17.35
N PRO A 17 -5.29 7.39 -18.23
CA PRO A 17 -4.48 6.58 -19.12
C PRO A 17 -3.40 5.83 -18.31
N ASP A 18 -2.90 4.72 -18.85
CA ASP A 18 -2.02 3.80 -18.11
C ASP A 18 -0.78 4.51 -17.57
N GLU A 19 -0.21 5.49 -18.30
CA GLU A 19 0.94 6.27 -17.82
C GLU A 19 0.65 7.09 -16.55
N ALA A 20 -0.58 7.55 -16.37
CA ALA A 20 -0.97 8.30 -15.19
C ALA A 20 -1.24 7.37 -14.00
N VAL A 21 -1.59 6.11 -14.23
CA VAL A 21 -1.69 5.10 -13.17
C VAL A 21 -0.30 4.74 -12.65
N GLU A 22 0.67 4.56 -13.55
CA GLU A 22 2.07 4.31 -13.17
C GLU A 22 2.65 5.49 -12.39
N LEU A 23 2.39 6.73 -12.82
CA LEU A 23 2.80 7.91 -12.06
C LEU A 23 2.22 7.92 -10.64
N ILE A 24 0.94 7.59 -10.48
CA ILE A 24 0.32 7.49 -9.15
C ILE A 24 0.99 6.38 -8.32
N HIS A 25 1.37 5.26 -8.95
CA HIS A 25 2.07 4.17 -8.28
C HIS A 25 3.44 4.61 -7.77
N GLU A 26 4.25 5.23 -8.63
CA GLU A 26 5.58 5.74 -8.29
C GLU A 26 5.52 6.78 -7.16
N GLU A 27 4.62 7.77 -7.26
CA GLU A 27 4.44 8.79 -6.22
C GLU A 27 3.93 8.20 -4.91
N SER A 28 3.06 7.18 -4.97
CA SER A 28 2.58 6.48 -3.77
C SER A 28 3.72 5.73 -3.07
N LEU A 29 4.60 5.07 -3.83
CA LEU A 29 5.78 4.41 -3.28
C LEU A 29 6.75 5.42 -2.67
N SER A 30 7.01 6.54 -3.36
CA SER A 30 7.85 7.63 -2.86
C SER A 30 7.35 8.16 -1.51
N ILE A 31 6.04 8.42 -1.38
CA ILE A 31 5.44 8.86 -0.11
C ILE A 31 5.61 7.81 0.99
N LEU A 32 5.42 6.52 0.68
CA LEU A 32 5.59 5.44 1.65
C LEU A 32 7.04 5.29 2.10
N GLU A 33 8.02 5.56 1.23
CA GLU A 33 9.45 5.55 1.56
C GLU A 33 9.86 6.77 2.38
N GLU A 34 9.43 7.97 1.98
CA GLU A 34 9.81 9.24 2.61
C GLU A 34 9.09 9.49 3.94
N VAL A 35 7.78 9.23 3.99
CA VAL A 35 6.95 9.47 5.18
C VAL A 35 6.89 8.23 6.06
N GLY A 36 6.83 7.03 5.49
CA GLY A 36 6.58 5.80 6.25
C GLY A 36 5.14 5.70 6.76
N CYS A 37 4.75 4.51 7.22
CA CYS A 37 3.45 4.27 7.85
C CYS A 37 3.61 4.12 9.36
N GLU A 38 2.77 4.81 10.15
CA GLU A 38 2.76 4.69 11.61
C GLU A 38 1.87 3.51 12.01
N PHE A 39 2.50 2.48 12.59
CA PHE A 39 1.81 1.37 13.21
C PHE A 39 1.82 1.60 14.72
N ARG A 40 0.62 1.77 15.30
CA ARG A 40 0.43 1.98 16.73
C ARG A 40 0.26 0.69 17.53
N ASP A 41 0.38 -0.45 16.85
CA ASP A 41 0.25 -1.78 17.43
C ASP A 41 1.63 -2.45 17.49
N ASP A 42 2.00 -2.91 18.68
CA ASP A 42 3.28 -3.56 18.94
C ASP A 42 3.41 -4.90 18.20
N GLU A 43 2.30 -5.61 17.94
CA GLU A 43 2.31 -6.86 17.16
C GLU A 43 2.62 -6.59 15.68
N ALA A 44 2.04 -5.53 15.11
CA ALA A 44 2.30 -5.14 13.73
C ALA A 44 3.77 -4.73 13.53
N ILE A 45 4.34 -4.00 14.50
CA ILE A 45 5.77 -3.62 14.49
C ILE A 45 6.66 -4.88 14.49
N ALA A 46 6.31 -5.90 15.28
CA ALA A 46 7.07 -7.15 15.33
C ALA A 46 7.04 -7.90 14.00
N ILE A 47 5.88 -7.95 13.33
CA ILE A 47 5.72 -8.57 12.01
C ILE A 47 6.57 -7.84 10.96
N TRP A 48 6.53 -6.51 10.92
CA TRP A 48 7.31 -5.71 9.97
C TRP A 48 8.83 -5.82 10.21
N LYS A 49 9.27 -5.85 11.47
CA LYS A 49 10.67 -6.14 11.81
C LYS A 49 11.09 -7.54 11.34
N ALA A 50 10.24 -8.55 11.52
CA ALA A 50 10.52 -9.91 11.06
C ALA A 50 10.57 -10.01 9.52
N ALA A 51 9.78 -9.19 8.82
CA ALA A 51 9.80 -9.08 7.36
C ALA A 51 11.00 -8.29 6.81
N GLY A 52 11.85 -7.71 7.67
CA GLY A 52 13.04 -6.96 7.25
C GLY A 52 12.78 -5.50 6.90
N ALA A 53 11.64 -4.93 7.29
CA ALA A 53 11.37 -3.50 7.13
C ALA A 53 12.13 -2.66 8.18
N ASP A 54 12.51 -1.44 7.80
CA ASP A 54 13.14 -0.49 8.72
C ASP A 54 12.09 0.12 9.65
N VAL A 55 12.17 -0.17 10.95
CA VAL A 55 11.18 0.28 11.94
C VAL A 55 11.81 1.20 12.98
N SER A 56 11.48 2.48 12.90
CA SER A 56 11.84 3.52 13.86
C SER A 56 10.69 3.74 14.85
N GLU A 57 10.82 3.19 16.07
CA GLU A 57 9.79 3.21 17.12
C GLU A 57 8.43 2.64 16.65
N THR A 58 7.52 3.50 16.19
CA THR A 58 6.19 3.16 15.65
C THR A 58 6.08 3.36 14.14
N ARG A 59 7.12 3.90 13.48
CA ARG A 59 7.11 4.19 12.05
C ARG A 59 7.86 3.11 11.27
N VAL A 60 7.13 2.44 10.39
CA VAL A 60 7.66 1.42 9.48
C VAL A 60 7.89 2.07 8.11
N ARG A 61 9.09 1.93 7.57
CA ARG A 61 9.44 2.29 6.19
C ARG A 61 9.57 1.01 5.37
N SER A 62 8.75 0.87 4.33
CA SER A 62 8.94 -0.15 3.31
C SER A 62 9.86 0.42 2.24
N ALA A 63 11.12 -0.01 2.21
CA ALA A 63 11.96 0.27 1.04
C ALA A 63 11.45 -0.62 -0.10
N SER A 64 11.22 -0.05 -1.29
CA SER A 64 10.86 -0.75 -2.54
C SER A 64 11.80 -1.92 -2.91
N THR A 65 12.94 -2.06 -2.24
CA THR A 65 13.89 -3.17 -2.42
C THR A 65 13.50 -4.46 -1.67
N ALA A 66 12.44 -4.47 -0.86
CA ALA A 66 11.95 -5.72 -0.29
C ALA A 66 11.20 -6.53 -1.37
N PRO A 67 11.60 -7.78 -1.67
CA PRO A 67 10.92 -8.59 -2.67
C PRO A 67 9.48 -8.86 -2.20
N CYS A 68 8.53 -8.47 -3.04
CA CYS A 68 7.12 -8.85 -2.96
C CYS A 68 6.98 -10.38 -2.99
#